data_AF-A0A7W0YA55-F1
#
_entry.id   AF-A0A7W0YA55-F1
#
_cell.length_a   1.000
_cell.length_b   1.000
_cell.length_c   1.000
_cell.angle_alpha   90.00
_cell.angle_beta   90.00
_cell.angle_gamma   90.00
#
_symmetry.space_group_name_H-M   'P 1'
#
loop_
_entity.id
_entity.type
_entity.pdbx_description
1 polymer ?
#
loop_
_entity_poly.entity_id
_entity_poly.type
_entity_poly.pdbx_seq_one_letter_code
_entity_poly.pdbx_strand_id
1 'polypeptide(L)'
;MKPTNLRAKLCRELVQSELDAVIHTAHEARRLGDAPPAEVMRMISEHARVVHPRLLELAGDQPIGVAMGYAVGALFSFVRQIAIDRIIRVERSYRGTVLGLKHGVDVARMLQRVAIEDGELDLARWCERVIAERQWLIECAESTFGWFVGHREVATRSGLALTFRGIAAEPAQFDQA
;
A
#
# COMPACT_ATOMS: atom_id res chain seq x y z
N MET A 1 5.66 28.44 -13.69
CA MET A 1 5.11 27.17 -13.17
C MET A 1 3.59 27.24 -13.34
N LYS A 2 2.99 26.45 -14.25
CA LYS A 2 1.52 26.47 -14.43
C LYS A 2 0.86 25.95 -13.13
N PRO A 3 -0.23 26.57 -12.63
CA PRO A 3 -0.94 26.03 -11.50
C PRO A 3 -1.46 24.64 -11.87
N THR A 4 -0.94 23.59 -11.23
CA THR A 4 -1.48 22.22 -11.37
C THR A 4 -2.93 22.22 -10.92
N ASN A 5 -3.84 21.92 -11.84
CA ASN A 5 -5.26 21.74 -11.53
C ASN A 5 -5.45 20.60 -10.52
N LEU A 6 -6.55 20.65 -9.77
CA LEU A 6 -6.84 19.69 -8.69
C LEU A 6 -6.79 18.24 -9.19
N ARG A 7 -7.33 17.98 -10.39
CA ARG A 7 -7.27 16.68 -11.08
C ARG A 7 -5.86 16.12 -11.16
N ALA A 8 -4.91 16.91 -11.66
CA ALA A 8 -3.52 16.46 -11.78
C ALA A 8 -2.87 16.17 -10.42
N LYS A 9 -3.24 16.88 -9.35
CA LYS A 9 -2.74 16.60 -8.00
C LYS A 9 -3.26 15.25 -7.49
N LEU A 10 -4.57 15.02 -7.63
CA LEU A 10 -5.23 13.79 -7.22
C LEU A 10 -4.72 12.58 -8.02
N CYS A 11 -4.48 12.71 -9.33
CA CYS A 11 -3.87 11.63 -10.12
C CYS A 11 -2.49 11.24 -9.56
N ARG A 12 -1.62 12.21 -9.25
CA ARG A 12 -0.28 11.93 -8.70
C ARG A 12 -0.35 11.28 -7.32
N GLU A 13 -1.24 11.76 -6.46
CA GLU A 13 -1.45 11.19 -5.13
C GLU A 13 -1.96 9.75 -5.23
N LEU A 14 -2.89 9.47 -6.16
CA LEU A 14 -3.39 8.13 -6.40
C LEU A 14 -2.33 7.19 -7.00
N VAL A 15 -1.50 7.68 -7.94
CA VAL A 15 -0.33 6.93 -8.46
C VAL A 15 0.59 6.51 -7.32
N GLN A 16 0.93 7.46 -6.43
CA GLN A 16 1.79 7.18 -5.28
C GLN A 16 1.14 6.19 -4.33
N SER A 17 -0.15 6.38 -4.02
CA SER A 17 -0.90 5.48 -3.15
C SER A 17 -0.96 4.05 -3.69
N GLU A 18 -1.16 3.88 -5.00
CA GLU A 18 -1.16 2.54 -5.62
C GLU A 18 0.24 1.92 -5.68
N LEU A 19 1.29 2.71 -5.88
CA LEU A 19 2.67 2.22 -5.77
C LEU A 19 2.97 1.72 -4.35
N ASP A 20 2.60 2.51 -3.34
CA ASP A 20 2.72 2.14 -1.93
C ASP A 20 1.89 0.89 -1.61
N ALA A 21 0.68 0.77 -2.20
CA ALA A 21 -0.16 -0.41 -2.08
C ALA A 21 0.55 -1.65 -2.63
N VAL A 22 1.15 -1.61 -3.83
CA VAL A 22 1.92 -2.73 -4.38
C VAL A 22 3.03 -3.17 -3.43
N ILE A 23 3.82 -2.21 -2.94
CA ILE A 23 5.03 -2.48 -2.15
C ILE A 23 4.69 -2.98 -0.75
N HIS A 24 3.86 -2.24 -0.01
CA HIS A 24 3.59 -2.53 1.40
C HIS A 24 2.76 -3.80 1.58
N THR A 25 1.79 -4.05 0.71
CA THR A 25 0.95 -5.26 0.82
C THR A 25 1.75 -6.51 0.46
N ALA A 26 2.64 -6.45 -0.55
CA ALA A 26 3.56 -7.54 -0.85
C ALA A 26 4.54 -7.80 0.30
N HIS A 27 4.99 -6.74 0.98
CA HIS A 27 5.86 -6.85 2.15
C HIS A 27 5.13 -7.51 3.34
N GLU A 28 3.93 -7.06 3.67
CA GLU A 28 3.13 -7.65 4.75
C GLU A 28 2.78 -9.11 4.45
N ALA A 29 2.40 -9.44 3.22
CA ALA A 29 2.16 -10.82 2.81
C ALA A 29 3.39 -11.72 3.04
N ARG A 30 4.59 -11.24 2.70
CA ARG A 30 5.85 -11.98 2.96
C ARG A 30 6.11 -12.18 4.45
N ARG A 31 5.81 -11.19 5.30
CA ARG A 31 5.99 -11.30 6.76
C ARG A 31 5.02 -12.27 7.41
N LEU A 32 3.80 -12.33 6.89
CA LEU A 32 2.71 -13.15 7.41
C LEU A 32 2.73 -14.59 6.89
N GLY A 33 3.49 -14.88 5.82
CA GLY A 33 3.63 -16.23 5.27
C GLY A 33 2.31 -16.74 4.70
N ASP A 34 1.88 -17.92 5.10
CA ASP A 34 0.65 -18.55 4.59
C ASP A 34 -0.60 -18.28 5.45
N ALA A 35 -0.52 -17.29 6.35
CA ALA A 35 -1.65 -16.90 7.18
C ALA A 35 -2.78 -16.24 6.35
N PRO A 36 -4.05 -16.34 6.76
CA PRO A 36 -5.17 -15.70 6.05
C PRO A 36 -4.98 -14.18 5.78
N PRO A 37 -4.45 -13.35 6.70
CA PRO A 37 -4.17 -11.95 6.40
C PRO A 37 -3.14 -11.76 5.26
N ALA A 38 -2.23 -12.72 5.05
CA ALA A 38 -1.25 -12.66 3.97
C ALA A 38 -1.91 -12.83 2.59
N GLU A 39 -2.89 -13.73 2.48
CA GLU A 39 -3.62 -13.99 1.24
C GLU A 39 -4.31 -12.73 0.73
N VAL A 40 -5.04 -12.05 1.60
CA VAL A 40 -5.72 -10.79 1.22
C VAL A 40 -4.71 -9.72 0.81
N MET A 41 -3.56 -9.62 1.50
CA MET A 41 -2.50 -8.69 1.11
C MET A 41 -1.91 -9.01 -0.27
N ARG A 42 -1.79 -10.28 -0.65
CA ARG A 42 -1.40 -10.66 -2.02
C ARG A 42 -2.44 -10.22 -3.04
N MET A 43 -3.72 -10.44 -2.77
CA MET A 43 -4.82 -10.01 -3.65
C MET A 43 -4.82 -8.50 -3.85
N ILE A 44 -4.62 -7.72 -2.77
CA ILE A 44 -4.53 -6.27 -2.82
C ILE A 44 -3.33 -5.81 -3.65
N SER A 45 -2.17 -6.43 -3.44
CA SER A 45 -0.93 -6.16 -4.21
C SER A 45 -1.17 -6.38 -5.70
N GLU A 46 -1.83 -7.49 -6.06
CA GLU A 46 -2.10 -7.82 -7.44
C GLU A 46 -3.09 -6.86 -8.10
N HIS A 47 -4.18 -6.55 -7.42
CA HIS A 47 -5.11 -5.52 -7.89
C HIS A 47 -4.40 -4.16 -8.08
N ALA A 48 -3.50 -3.78 -7.17
CA ALA A 48 -2.73 -2.54 -7.32
C ALA A 48 -1.84 -2.55 -8.58
N ARG A 49 -1.23 -3.70 -8.93
CA ARG A 49 -0.46 -3.86 -10.19
C ARG A 49 -1.33 -3.70 -11.43
N VAL A 50 -2.57 -4.17 -11.40
CA VAL A 50 -3.53 -4.02 -12.51
C VAL A 50 -3.97 -2.57 -12.69
N VAL A 51 -4.19 -1.84 -11.60
CA VAL A 51 -4.64 -0.44 -11.62
C VAL A 51 -3.53 0.53 -12.05
N HIS A 52 -2.28 0.24 -11.67
CA HIS A 52 -1.16 1.18 -11.78
C HIS A 52 -0.85 1.70 -13.21
N PRO A 53 -0.83 0.87 -14.28
CA PRO A 53 -0.50 1.35 -15.63
C PRO A 53 -1.42 2.47 -16.11
N ARG A 54 -2.74 2.34 -15.88
CA ARG A 54 -3.71 3.35 -16.28
C ARG A 54 -3.51 4.67 -15.54
N LEU A 55 -3.08 4.62 -14.28
CA LEU A 55 -2.76 5.83 -13.51
C LEU A 55 -1.52 6.55 -14.02
N LEU A 56 -0.51 5.81 -14.48
CA LEU A 56 0.67 6.41 -15.11
C LEU A 56 0.30 7.13 -16.42
N GLU A 57 -0.55 6.52 -17.25
CA GLU A 57 -1.09 7.18 -18.45
C GLU A 57 -1.82 8.49 -18.11
N LEU A 58 -2.62 8.49 -17.04
CA LEU A 58 -3.39 9.66 -16.61
C LEU A 58 -2.52 10.76 -15.97
N ALA A 59 -1.39 10.39 -15.37
CA ALA A 59 -0.44 11.34 -14.78
C ALA A 59 0.50 11.97 -15.83
N GLY A 60 0.75 11.27 -16.94
CA GLY A 60 1.67 11.71 -18.00
C GLY A 60 3.12 11.86 -17.52
N ASP A 61 3.91 12.70 -18.19
CA ASP A 61 5.34 12.94 -17.89
C ASP A 61 5.58 13.78 -16.62
N GLN A 62 4.56 13.97 -15.77
CA GLN A 62 4.72 14.78 -14.58
C GLN A 62 5.61 14.04 -13.57
N PRO A 63 6.55 14.73 -12.89
CA PRO A 63 7.46 14.08 -11.96
C PRO A 63 6.68 13.40 -10.83
N ILE A 64 6.68 12.08 -10.84
CA ILE A 64 6.25 11.23 -9.73
C ILE A 64 7.48 11.12 -8.84
N GLY A 65 7.59 11.99 -7.83
CA GLY A 65 8.81 12.02 -7.02
C GLY A 65 8.67 12.80 -5.72
N VAL A 66 8.80 12.05 -4.61
CA VAL A 66 9.43 12.36 -3.30
C VAL A 66 9.02 13.64 -2.53
N ALA A 67 8.26 14.57 -3.12
CA ALA A 67 8.07 15.92 -2.59
C ALA A 67 6.60 16.38 -2.55
N MET A 68 5.71 15.57 -1.98
CA MET A 68 4.51 16.08 -1.29
C MET A 68 4.64 15.89 0.24
N GLY A 69 5.86 16.06 0.75
CA GLY A 69 6.21 15.90 2.16
C GLY A 69 5.66 16.96 3.13
N TYR A 70 4.68 17.81 2.77
CA TYR A 70 4.21 18.88 3.66
C TYR A 70 2.72 19.24 3.61
N ALA A 71 1.86 18.55 2.86
CA ALA A 71 0.47 18.96 2.72
C ALA A 71 -0.55 17.80 2.80
N VAL A 72 -0.47 16.98 3.85
CA VAL A 72 -1.58 16.55 4.74
C VAL A 72 -0.93 16.09 6.06
N GLY A 73 -0.73 17.03 6.98
CA GLY A 73 -0.04 16.84 8.27
C GLY A 73 -0.79 16.04 9.33
N ALA A 74 -1.48 14.95 8.97
CA ALA A 74 -2.14 14.08 9.95
C ALA A 74 -1.87 12.56 9.78
N LEU A 75 -1.34 12.11 8.62
CA LEU A 75 -1.03 10.69 8.41
C LEU A 75 0.48 10.39 8.32
N PHE A 76 1.30 11.38 7.94
CA PHE A 76 2.73 11.19 7.68
C PHE A 76 3.62 10.98 8.91
N SER A 77 3.15 11.29 10.13
CA SER A 77 3.87 10.86 11.34
C SER A 77 3.95 9.34 11.48
N PHE A 78 3.01 8.59 10.89
CA PHE A 78 3.02 7.12 10.94
C PHE A 78 3.92 6.50 9.86
N VAL A 79 3.97 7.12 8.67
CA VAL A 79 4.75 6.62 7.52
C VAL A 79 6.24 6.94 7.65
N ARG A 80 6.62 8.09 8.25
CA ARG A 80 8.04 8.35 8.55
C ARG A 80 8.61 7.33 9.56
N GLN A 81 7.75 6.64 10.29
CA GLN A 81 8.09 5.56 11.21
C GLN A 81 8.22 4.17 10.54
N ILE A 82 7.82 4.01 9.27
CA ILE A 82 8.05 2.79 8.46
C ILE A 82 9.50 2.74 7.96
N ALA A 83 10.21 3.86 7.87
CA ALA A 83 11.68 3.83 7.80
C ALA A 83 12.32 3.20 9.08
N ILE A 84 11.53 2.99 10.15
CA ILE A 84 11.85 2.24 11.37
C ILE A 84 11.15 0.85 11.35
N ASP A 85 11.00 0.25 10.17
CA ASP A 85 10.31 -1.04 9.94
C ASP A 85 10.89 -2.24 10.71
N ARG A 86 12.08 -2.10 11.30
CA ARG A 86 12.70 -3.15 12.11
C ARG A 86 12.09 -3.32 13.50
N ILE A 87 11.31 -2.33 13.99
CA ILE A 87 10.82 -2.27 15.38
C ILE A 87 9.30 -2.47 15.49
N ILE A 88 8.54 -2.22 14.42
CA ILE A 88 7.06 -2.25 14.46
C ILE A 88 6.53 -3.70 14.46
N ARG A 89 5.66 -4.00 15.42
CA ARG A 89 4.91 -5.27 15.56
C ARG A 89 4.11 -5.56 14.29
N VAL A 90 4.06 -6.82 13.85
CA VAL A 90 3.38 -7.25 12.62
C VAL A 90 1.94 -6.73 12.54
N GLU A 91 1.14 -6.86 13.61
CA GLU A 91 -0.25 -6.37 13.64
C GLU A 91 -0.35 -4.86 13.36
N ARG A 92 0.52 -4.07 13.99
CA ARG A 92 0.52 -2.61 13.83
C ARG A 92 0.90 -2.21 12.40
N SER A 93 1.86 -2.93 11.81
CA SER A 93 2.26 -2.73 10.42
C SER A 93 1.10 -3.00 9.47
N TYR A 94 0.47 -4.17 9.62
CA TYR A 94 -0.71 -4.57 8.87
C TYR A 94 -1.84 -3.54 8.97
N ARG A 95 -2.14 -3.05 10.18
CA ARG A 95 -3.16 -2.01 10.39
C ARG A 95 -2.80 -0.69 9.71
N GLY A 96 -1.52 -0.30 9.75
CA GLY A 96 -1.00 0.87 9.03
C GLY A 96 -1.17 0.73 7.52
N THR A 97 -0.87 -0.45 6.96
CA THR A 97 -1.09 -0.76 5.55
C THR A 97 -2.57 -0.63 5.18
N VAL A 98 -3.49 -1.22 5.95
CA VAL A 98 -4.94 -1.11 5.71
C VAL A 98 -5.41 0.36 5.73
N LEU A 99 -4.88 1.17 6.65
CA LEU A 99 -5.21 2.59 6.71
C LEU A 99 -4.71 3.37 5.48
N GLY A 100 -3.51 3.06 4.99
CA GLY A 100 -2.97 3.62 3.75
C GLY A 100 -3.83 3.28 2.52
N LEU A 101 -4.35 2.06 2.46
CA LEU A 101 -5.27 1.63 1.38
C LEU A 101 -6.59 2.40 1.42
N LYS A 102 -7.16 2.62 2.62
CA LYS A 102 -8.37 3.44 2.78
C LYS A 102 -8.16 4.87 2.29
N HIS A 103 -7.01 5.45 2.60
CA HIS A 103 -6.65 6.76 2.07
C HIS A 103 -6.61 6.78 0.53
N GLY A 104 -6.04 5.76 -0.11
CA GLY A 104 -6.06 5.62 -1.57
C GLY A 104 -7.50 5.60 -2.14
N VAL A 105 -8.42 4.88 -1.49
CA VAL A 105 -9.85 4.88 -1.87
C VAL A 105 -10.46 6.28 -1.74
N ASP A 106 -10.13 7.01 -0.68
CA ASP A 106 -10.64 8.37 -0.49
C ASP A 106 -10.11 9.33 -1.57
N VAL A 107 -8.84 9.19 -1.97
CA VAL A 107 -8.26 9.94 -3.11
C VAL A 107 -8.97 9.58 -4.41
N ALA A 108 -9.24 8.29 -4.66
CA ALA A 108 -9.99 7.86 -5.84
C ALA A 108 -11.42 8.42 -5.87
N ARG A 109 -12.10 8.50 -4.71
CA ARG A 109 -13.43 9.14 -4.59
C ARG A 109 -13.38 10.63 -4.91
N MET A 110 -12.36 11.35 -4.42
CA MET A 110 -12.16 12.75 -4.77
C MET A 110 -11.90 12.93 -6.26
N LEU A 111 -11.06 12.08 -6.87
CA LEU A 111 -10.77 12.10 -8.29
C LEU A 111 -12.03 11.81 -9.13
N GLN A 112 -12.85 10.84 -8.73
CA GLN A 112 -14.12 10.53 -9.37
C GLN A 112 -15.04 11.75 -9.42
N ARG A 113 -15.19 12.47 -8.30
CA ARG A 113 -16.03 13.68 -8.25
C ARG A 113 -15.50 14.77 -9.18
N VAL A 114 -14.20 15.02 -9.17
CA VAL A 114 -13.58 16.00 -10.09
C VAL A 114 -13.78 15.58 -11.55
N ALA A 115 -13.65 14.30 -11.88
CA ALA A 115 -13.89 13.79 -13.22
C ALA A 115 -15.35 13.96 -13.68
N ILE A 116 -16.32 13.79 -12.78
CA ILE A 116 -17.74 14.04 -13.08
C ILE A 116 -17.97 15.52 -13.41
N GLU A 117 -17.44 16.43 -12.59
CA GLU A 117 -17.58 17.88 -12.79
C GLU A 117 -16.88 18.35 -14.07
N ASP A 118 -15.75 17.74 -14.43
CA ASP A 118 -15.00 18.02 -15.67
C ASP A 118 -15.64 17.37 -16.92
N GLY A 119 -16.71 16.57 -16.77
CA GLY A 119 -17.35 15.83 -17.88
C GLY A 119 -16.57 14.61 -18.39
N GLU A 120 -15.54 14.19 -17.66
CA GLU A 120 -14.63 13.08 -17.98
C GLU A 120 -15.21 11.74 -17.52
N LEU A 121 -16.33 11.33 -18.12
CA LEU A 121 -17.12 10.18 -17.66
C LEU A 121 -16.36 8.85 -17.68
N ASP A 122 -15.39 8.67 -18.58
CA ASP A 122 -14.56 7.47 -18.63
C ASP A 122 -13.64 7.35 -17.41
N LEU A 123 -13.05 8.47 -16.98
CA LEU A 123 -12.25 8.52 -15.76
C LEU A 123 -13.13 8.28 -14.52
N ALA A 124 -14.31 8.90 -14.47
CA ALA A 124 -15.25 8.70 -13.37
C ALA A 124 -15.67 7.22 -13.23
N ARG A 125 -16.03 6.56 -14.34
CA ARG A 125 -16.37 5.12 -14.36
C ARG A 125 -15.19 4.24 -13.98
N TRP A 126 -13.97 4.62 -14.40
CA TRP A 126 -12.77 3.89 -14.02
C TRP A 126 -12.52 4.00 -12.51
N CYS A 127 -12.60 5.19 -11.93
CA CYS A 127 -12.49 5.40 -10.49
C CYS A 127 -13.56 4.59 -9.73
N GLU A 128 -14.81 4.57 -10.20
CA GLU A 128 -15.90 3.80 -9.60
C GLU A 128 -15.55 2.32 -9.44
N ARG A 129 -15.03 1.69 -10.52
CA ARG A 129 -14.61 0.28 -10.48
C ARG A 129 -13.48 0.06 -9.50
N VAL A 130 -12.45 0.90 -9.56
CA VAL A 130 -11.29 0.82 -8.64
C VAL A 130 -11.75 0.97 -7.18
N ILE A 131 -12.66 1.89 -6.88
CA ILE A 131 -13.22 2.09 -5.54
C ILE A 131 -13.96 0.83 -5.09
N ALA A 132 -14.87 0.30 -5.91
CA ALA A 132 -15.68 -0.86 -5.56
C ALA A 132 -14.82 -2.10 -5.29
N GLU A 133 -13.88 -2.40 -6.20
CA GLU A 133 -12.97 -3.55 -6.08
C GLU A 133 -12.01 -3.39 -4.88
N ARG A 134 -11.39 -2.21 -4.72
CA ARG A 134 -10.48 -1.94 -3.61
C ARG A 134 -11.20 -1.97 -2.26
N GLN A 135 -12.41 -1.44 -2.18
CA GLN A 135 -13.17 -1.40 -0.93
C GLN A 135 -13.53 -2.81 -0.45
N TRP A 136 -13.99 -3.68 -1.35
CA TRP A 136 -14.23 -5.08 -1.01
C TRP A 136 -12.96 -5.77 -0.49
N LEU A 137 -11.82 -5.57 -1.14
CA LEU A 137 -10.54 -6.13 -0.70
C LEU A 137 -10.11 -5.60 0.69
N ILE A 138 -10.34 -4.32 0.96
CA ILE A 138 -10.07 -3.73 2.27
C ILE A 138 -10.97 -4.37 3.33
N GLU A 139 -12.27 -4.53 3.06
CA GLU A 139 -13.21 -5.17 3.98
C GLU A 139 -12.80 -6.64 4.27
N CYS A 140 -12.35 -7.38 3.24
CA CYS A 140 -11.73 -8.68 3.43
C CYS A 140 -10.51 -8.59 4.37
N ALA A 141 -9.62 -7.62 4.16
CA ALA A 141 -8.42 -7.45 4.98
C ALA A 141 -8.78 -7.15 6.44
N GLU A 142 -9.80 -6.33 6.67
CA GLU A 142 -10.31 -6.00 8.00
C GLU A 142 -10.95 -7.20 8.70
N SER A 143 -11.65 -8.06 7.96
CA SER A 143 -12.24 -9.28 8.52
C SER A 143 -11.18 -10.24 9.09
N THR A 144 -9.94 -10.15 8.61
CA THR A 144 -8.83 -10.98 9.12
C THR A 144 -8.23 -10.48 10.42
N PHE A 145 -8.62 -9.30 10.95
CA PHE A 145 -8.06 -8.77 12.21
C PHE A 145 -8.27 -9.72 13.39
N GLY A 146 -9.37 -10.47 13.40
CA GLY A 146 -9.64 -11.49 14.42
C GLY A 146 -8.55 -12.57 14.51
N TRP A 147 -7.85 -12.86 13.40
CA TRP A 147 -6.75 -13.83 13.37
C TRP A 147 -5.61 -13.44 14.32
N PHE A 148 -5.29 -12.16 14.44
CA PHE A 148 -4.22 -11.68 15.33
C PHE A 148 -4.53 -11.87 16.81
N VAL A 149 -5.82 -11.94 17.19
CA VAL A 149 -6.23 -12.20 18.58
C VAL A 149 -5.82 -13.61 19.01
N GLY A 150 -5.96 -14.59 18.09
CA GLY A 150 -5.60 -15.99 18.30
C GLY A 150 -4.11 -16.32 18.08
N HIS A 151 -3.35 -15.42 17.46
CA HIS A 151 -1.94 -15.64 17.08
C HIS A 151 -1.03 -14.52 17.62
N ARG A 152 -1.08 -14.30 18.94
CA ARG A 152 -0.42 -13.15 19.60
C ARG A 152 1.09 -13.17 19.43
N GLU A 153 1.71 -14.35 19.38
CA GLU A 153 3.14 -14.54 19.14
C GLU A 153 3.58 -14.06 17.76
N VAL A 154 2.72 -14.18 16.74
CA VAL A 154 2.96 -13.60 15.42
C VAL A 154 2.68 -12.10 15.43
N ALA A 155 1.55 -11.70 16.02
CA ALA A 155 1.11 -10.30 16.11
C ALA A 155 2.17 -9.39 16.75
N THR A 156 2.88 -9.89 17.76
CA THR A 156 3.89 -9.15 18.54
C THR A 156 5.32 -9.30 18.02
N ARG A 157 5.55 -10.16 17.02
CA ARG A 157 6.87 -10.37 16.43
C ARG A 157 7.40 -9.05 15.85
N SER A 158 8.58 -8.64 16.26
CA SER A 158 9.29 -7.51 15.64
C SER A 158 10.05 -7.97 14.38
N GLY A 159 10.21 -7.07 13.41
CA GLY A 159 10.95 -7.34 12.16
C GLY A 159 12.40 -7.80 12.38
N LEU A 160 13.03 -7.43 13.50
CA LEU A 160 14.39 -7.87 13.88
C LEU A 160 14.55 -9.38 14.11
N ALA A 161 13.51 -10.10 14.52
CA ALA A 161 13.62 -11.53 14.87
C ALA A 161 13.70 -12.45 13.63
N LEU A 162 13.36 -11.95 12.44
CA LEU A 162 13.40 -12.70 11.19
C LEU A 162 14.81 -12.79 10.59
N THR A 163 15.68 -11.80 10.85
CA THR A 163 17.04 -11.76 10.27
C THR A 163 18.01 -12.73 10.97
N PHE A 164 17.82 -12.99 12.27
CA PHE A 164 18.72 -13.85 13.04
C PHE A 164 18.55 -15.35 12.77
N ARG A 165 17.41 -15.79 12.24
CA ARG A 165 17.19 -17.21 11.86
C ARG A 165 17.68 -17.56 10.45
N GLY A 166 17.96 -16.56 9.61
CA GLY A 166 18.43 -16.77 8.22
C GLY A 166 19.96 -16.72 8.04
N ILE A 167 20.73 -16.25 9.04
CA ILE A 167 22.20 -16.17 8.97
C ILE A 167 22.87 -17.37 9.66
N ALA A 168 22.11 -18.18 10.40
CA ALA A 168 22.64 -19.35 11.13
C ALA A 168 22.57 -20.68 10.35
N ALA A 169 22.23 -20.66 9.06
CA ALA A 169 22.26 -21.84 8.21
C ALA A 169 23.27 -21.64 7.06
N GLU A 170 24.27 -22.53 7.04
CA GLU A 170 25.34 -22.74 6.05
C GLU A 170 26.58 -21.82 6.10
N PRO A 171 27.72 -22.31 6.65
CA PRO A 171 29.01 -21.90 6.14
C PRO A 171 29.23 -22.52 4.75
N ALA A 172 29.27 -21.67 3.73
CA ALA A 172 29.68 -22.06 2.39
C ALA A 172 31.13 -22.61 2.44
N GLN A 173 31.27 -23.92 2.19
CA GLN A 173 32.54 -24.52 1.82
C GLN A 173 32.92 -24.01 0.42
N PHE A 174 33.95 -23.18 0.35
CA PHE A 174 34.66 -22.94 -0.91
C PHE A 174 35.78 -23.97 -1.02
N ASP A 175 35.59 -24.90 -1.95
CA ASP A 175 36.59 -25.83 -2.46
C ASP A 175 37.69 -25.02 -3.16
N GLN A 176 38.95 -25.20 -2.75
CA GLN A 176 40.12 -24.70 -3.48
C GLN A 176 40.68 -25.84 -4.32
N ALA A 177 40.82 -25.57 -5.63
CA ALA A 177 41.54 -26.38 -6.59
C ALA A 177 43.04 -26.46 -6.26
#